data_AF-A0A354GID0-F1
#
_entry.id   AF-A0A354GID0-F1
#
_cell.length_a   1.000
_cell.length_b   1.000
_cell.length_c   1.000
_cell.angle_alpha   90.00
_cell.angle_beta   90.00
_cell.angle_gamma   90.00
#
_symmetry.space_group_name_H-M   'P 1'
#
loop_
_entity.id
_entity.type
_entity.pdbx_description
1 polymer ?
#
loop_
_entity_poly.entity_id
_entity_poly.type
_entity_poly.pdbx_seq_one_letter_code
_entity_poly.pdbx_strand_id
1 'polypeptide(L)'
;MKREIIITSDGSTTIHLPEWNEQYHSKHGAIQEAYHVFIRNGLNIIDKKEISILEIGFGTGLNCFITFLESNKNINYTGIEAYPVKSNEIGKLNYVTELKAEKSNTVFQKIHNTSWEKKHQISKKFTLKKEQKFFEDINESDVFDLIYFDAFGARVQPELWTENIFKKMFEALKNKGVLVTYSAKGSTRRAMITAGFKVERLPGPPGKREMLRAIKNTDL
;
A
#
# COMPACT_ATOMS: atom_id res chain seq x y z
N MET A 1 7.10 -15.39 14.81
CA MET A 1 6.13 -15.88 13.82
C MET A 1 6.86 -16.50 12.63
N LYS A 2 6.46 -17.70 12.24
CA LYS A 2 6.97 -18.38 11.02
C LYS A 2 6.51 -17.64 9.77
N ARG A 3 7.39 -17.52 8.77
CA ARG A 3 7.12 -16.88 7.46
C ARG A 3 7.47 -17.86 6.35
N GLU A 4 6.53 -18.11 5.44
CA GLU A 4 6.65 -19.06 4.33
C GLU A 4 6.46 -18.35 3.00
N ILE A 5 7.34 -18.59 2.02
CA ILE A 5 7.16 -18.06 0.67
C ILE A 5 6.28 -19.04 -0.10
N ILE A 6 5.18 -18.55 -0.65
CA ILE A 6 4.26 -19.32 -1.49
C ILE A 6 4.04 -18.62 -2.82
N ILE A 7 3.65 -19.38 -3.86
CA ILE A 7 3.31 -18.85 -5.18
C ILE A 7 1.79 -18.58 -5.22
N THR A 8 1.42 -17.41 -5.70
CA THR A 8 0.02 -17.00 -5.91
C THR A 8 -0.47 -17.40 -7.30
N SER A 9 -1.77 -17.25 -7.56
CA SER A 9 -2.40 -17.70 -8.81
C SER A 9 -1.90 -16.95 -10.06
N ASP A 10 -1.23 -15.81 -9.90
CA ASP A 10 -0.66 -15.03 -11.01
C ASP A 10 0.85 -15.27 -11.23
N GLY A 11 1.43 -16.26 -10.55
CA GLY A 11 2.86 -16.60 -10.62
C GLY A 11 3.73 -15.84 -9.63
N SER A 12 3.27 -14.69 -9.12
CA SER A 12 4.02 -13.92 -8.10
C SER A 12 4.05 -14.60 -6.75
N THR A 13 5.12 -14.39 -5.99
CA THR A 13 5.23 -14.91 -4.62
C THR A 13 4.53 -14.00 -3.62
N THR A 14 4.13 -14.58 -2.49
CA THR A 14 3.71 -13.84 -1.30
C THR A 14 4.29 -14.48 -0.05
N ILE A 15 4.34 -13.73 1.05
CA ILE A 15 4.75 -14.25 2.35
C ILE A 15 3.48 -14.68 3.10
N HIS A 16 3.40 -15.96 3.44
CA HIS A 16 2.35 -16.55 4.26
C HIS A 16 2.78 -16.60 5.74
N LEU A 17 1.83 -16.26 6.61
CA LEU A 17 1.92 -16.30 8.06
C LEU A 17 0.99 -17.40 8.58
N PRO A 18 1.48 -18.66 8.77
CA PRO A 18 0.63 -19.80 9.10
C PRO A 18 -0.15 -19.62 10.41
N GLU A 19 0.47 -18.98 11.39
CA GLU A 19 -0.14 -18.70 12.71
C GLU A 19 -1.39 -17.81 12.60
N TRP A 20 -1.46 -16.95 11.58
CA TRP A 20 -2.60 -16.06 11.34
C TRP A 20 -3.53 -16.60 10.23
N ASN A 21 -3.07 -17.61 9.50
CA ASN A 21 -3.65 -18.05 8.24
C ASN A 21 -3.90 -16.84 7.33
N GLU A 22 -2.88 -15.99 7.16
CA GLU A 22 -2.93 -14.72 6.44
C GLU A 22 -1.67 -14.54 5.59
N GLN A 23 -1.79 -13.82 4.48
CA GLN A 23 -0.68 -13.55 3.57
C GLN A 23 -0.46 -12.04 3.43
N TYR A 24 0.75 -11.63 3.06
CA TYR A 24 1.07 -10.23 2.75
C TYR A 24 0.30 -9.71 1.53
N HIS A 25 -0.07 -10.61 0.61
CA HIS A 25 -0.82 -10.32 -0.61
C HIS A 25 -1.80 -11.44 -0.90
N SER A 26 -2.87 -11.17 -1.64
CA SER A 26 -3.85 -12.17 -2.06
C SER A 26 -3.21 -13.39 -2.75
N LYS A 27 -3.60 -14.60 -2.31
CA LYS A 27 -3.27 -15.86 -3.01
C LYS A 27 -3.83 -15.96 -4.43
N HIS A 28 -4.81 -15.11 -4.78
CA HIS A 28 -5.37 -15.03 -6.13
C HIS A 28 -4.49 -14.22 -7.10
N GLY A 29 -3.42 -13.61 -6.62
CA GLY A 29 -2.43 -12.90 -7.42
C GLY A 29 -1.99 -11.61 -6.73
N ALA A 30 -0.73 -11.55 -6.27
CA ALA A 30 -0.21 -10.36 -5.60
C ALA A 30 -0.08 -9.17 -6.55
N ILE A 31 0.49 -9.42 -7.73
CA ILE A 31 0.66 -8.40 -8.78
C ILE A 31 -0.71 -7.95 -9.28
N GLN A 32 -1.63 -8.88 -9.58
CA GLN A 32 -2.97 -8.53 -10.07
C GLN A 32 -3.76 -7.68 -9.08
N GLU A 33 -3.70 -8.01 -7.78
CA GLU A 33 -4.31 -7.21 -6.71
C GLU A 33 -3.69 -5.81 -6.66
N ALA A 34 -2.36 -5.70 -6.67
CA ALA A 34 -1.67 -4.42 -6.61
C ALA A 34 -2.02 -3.50 -7.80
N TYR A 35 -2.00 -4.03 -9.02
CA TYR A 35 -2.43 -3.28 -10.21
C TYR A 35 -3.90 -2.88 -10.15
N HIS A 36 -4.78 -3.74 -9.62
CA HIS A 36 -6.20 -3.43 -9.53
C HIS A 36 -6.49 -2.35 -8.49
N VAL A 37 -6.04 -2.55 -7.25
CA VAL A 37 -6.41 -1.72 -6.11
C VAL A 37 -5.64 -0.42 -6.12
N PHE A 38 -4.31 -0.50 -6.19
CA PHE A 38 -3.44 0.65 -5.92
C PHE A 38 -3.10 1.45 -7.17
N ILE A 39 -2.89 0.79 -8.32
CA ILE A 39 -2.55 1.49 -9.56
C ILE A 39 -3.80 1.99 -10.28
N ARG A 40 -4.68 1.08 -10.74
CA ARG A 40 -5.85 1.45 -11.55
C ARG A 40 -6.86 2.30 -10.78
N ASN A 41 -7.19 1.90 -9.55
CA ASN A 41 -8.20 2.60 -8.74
C ASN A 41 -7.62 3.66 -7.80
N GLY A 42 -6.30 3.74 -7.68
CA GLY A 42 -5.57 4.74 -6.89
C GLY A 42 -4.74 5.68 -7.77
N LEU A 43 -3.51 5.30 -8.12
CA LEU A 43 -2.54 6.16 -8.82
C LEU A 43 -3.10 6.83 -10.08
N ASN A 44 -3.77 6.05 -10.93
CA ASN A 44 -4.19 6.47 -12.26
C ASN A 44 -5.33 7.50 -12.24
N ILE A 45 -6.08 7.59 -11.13
CA ILE A 45 -7.18 8.55 -11.02
C ILE A 45 -6.72 9.93 -10.50
N ILE A 46 -5.47 10.03 -10.02
CA ILE A 46 -4.94 11.28 -9.51
C ILE A 46 -4.36 12.10 -10.65
N ASP A 47 -5.07 13.13 -11.09
CA ASP A 47 -4.59 14.04 -12.15
C ASP A 47 -3.65 15.13 -11.59
N LYS A 48 -2.49 14.71 -11.10
CA LYS A 48 -1.40 15.59 -10.68
C LYS A 48 -0.07 15.17 -11.31
N LYS A 49 0.79 16.15 -11.61
CA LYS A 49 2.17 15.91 -12.06
C LYS A 49 3.10 15.49 -10.93
N GLU A 50 2.85 16.03 -9.73
CA GLU A 50 3.57 15.68 -8.50
C GLU A 50 2.58 15.11 -7.51
N ILE A 51 2.94 13.99 -6.89
CA ILE A 51 2.05 13.24 -6.01
C ILE A 51 2.85 12.75 -4.80
N SER A 52 2.33 13.04 -3.62
CA SER A 52 2.79 12.44 -2.37
C SER A 52 1.94 11.23 -2.04
N ILE A 53 2.57 10.07 -1.90
CA ILE A 53 1.90 8.78 -1.62
C ILE A 53 2.34 8.30 -0.24
N LEU A 54 1.37 7.85 0.55
CA LEU A 54 1.59 7.13 1.80
C LEU A 54 1.11 5.68 1.64
N GLU A 55 1.98 4.73 1.93
CA GLU A 55 1.63 3.31 2.01
C GLU A 55 1.62 2.87 3.46
N ILE A 56 0.48 2.30 3.87
CA ILE A 56 0.27 1.71 5.17
C ILE A 56 0.52 0.20 5.02
N GLY A 57 1.62 -0.28 5.60
CA GLY A 57 2.09 -1.64 5.40
C GLY A 57 3.03 -1.75 4.21
N PHE A 58 4.24 -1.19 4.31
CA PHE A 58 5.24 -1.25 3.23
C PHE A 58 5.58 -2.71 2.85
N GLY A 59 5.56 -3.62 3.83
CA GLY A 59 5.63 -5.06 3.62
C GLY A 59 6.75 -5.50 2.68
N THR A 60 6.37 -6.11 1.56
CA THR A 60 7.31 -6.64 0.57
C THR A 60 7.80 -5.60 -0.46
N GLY A 61 7.40 -4.33 -0.32
CA GLY A 61 7.72 -3.27 -1.26
C GLY A 61 7.06 -3.39 -2.64
N LEU A 62 6.05 -4.25 -2.81
CA LEU A 62 5.45 -4.55 -4.11
C LEU A 62 4.75 -3.31 -4.69
N ASN A 63 3.87 -2.67 -3.92
CA ASN A 63 3.12 -1.50 -4.41
C ASN A 63 4.06 -0.33 -4.71
N CYS A 64 5.09 -0.11 -3.89
CA CYS A 64 6.13 0.88 -4.16
C CYS A 64 6.87 0.59 -5.48
N PHE A 65 7.24 -0.67 -5.72
CA PHE A 65 7.96 -1.04 -6.94
C PHE A 65 7.08 -0.93 -8.18
N ILE A 66 5.84 -1.40 -8.14
CA ILE A 66 4.90 -1.24 -9.27
C ILE A 66 4.60 0.25 -9.51
N THR A 67 4.43 1.05 -8.45
CA THR A 67 4.25 2.51 -8.58
C THR A 67 5.44 3.15 -9.27
N PHE A 68 6.67 2.70 -9.00
CA PHE A 68 7.86 3.14 -9.71
C PHE A 68 7.84 2.77 -11.20
N LEU A 69 7.43 1.54 -11.54
CA LEU A 69 7.40 1.05 -12.93
C LEU A 69 6.34 1.76 -13.78
N GLU A 70 5.16 2.01 -13.21
CA GLU A 70 4.00 2.50 -13.94
C GLU A 70 3.90 4.03 -13.98
N SER A 71 4.51 4.72 -13.02
CA SER A 71 4.34 6.17 -12.90
C SER A 71 5.19 6.95 -13.91
N ASN A 72 4.56 7.88 -14.61
CA ASN A 72 5.21 8.95 -15.36
C ASN A 72 5.30 10.28 -14.59
N LYS A 73 4.77 10.32 -13.35
CA LYS A 73 4.67 11.47 -12.43
C LYS A 73 5.91 11.61 -11.55
N ASN A 74 6.07 12.78 -10.93
CA ASN A 74 7.02 12.97 -9.83
C ASN A 74 6.43 12.40 -8.54
N ILE A 75 6.99 11.29 -8.05
CA ILE A 75 6.51 10.58 -6.86
C ILE A 75 7.35 10.94 -5.63
N ASN A 76 6.67 11.38 -4.57
CA ASN A 76 7.18 11.40 -3.21
C ASN A 76 6.53 10.24 -2.42
N TYR A 77 7.22 9.11 -2.32
CA TYR A 77 6.67 7.90 -1.69
C TYR A 77 7.11 7.80 -0.23
N THR A 78 6.16 7.54 0.67
CA THR A 78 6.40 7.22 2.08
C THR A 78 5.78 5.87 2.42
N GLY A 79 6.58 4.92 2.87
CA GLY A 79 6.09 3.62 3.34
C GLY A 79 6.23 3.47 4.85
N ILE A 80 5.16 3.07 5.53
CA ILE A 80 5.14 2.82 6.98
C ILE A 80 5.07 1.32 7.24
N GLU A 81 5.91 0.83 8.15
CA GLU A 81 5.93 -0.59 8.51
C GLU A 81 6.48 -0.79 9.92
N ALA A 82 5.71 -1.41 10.80
CA ALA A 82 6.17 -1.68 12.16
C ALA A 82 7.19 -2.83 12.21
N TYR A 83 7.06 -3.82 11.30
CA TYR A 83 7.83 -5.06 11.32
C TYR A 83 8.43 -5.39 9.94
N PRO A 84 9.51 -4.70 9.53
CA PRO A 84 10.12 -4.87 8.22
C PRO A 84 10.39 -6.32 7.83
N VAL A 85 10.13 -6.66 6.56
CA VAL A 85 10.48 -7.95 5.98
C VAL A 85 12.00 -8.10 5.94
N LYS A 86 12.51 -9.28 6.31
CA LYS A 86 13.95 -9.50 6.40
C LYS A 86 14.57 -9.61 5.00
N SER A 87 15.82 -9.16 4.83
CA SER A 87 16.49 -9.17 3.51
C SER A 87 16.56 -10.56 2.87
N ASN A 88 16.69 -11.63 3.67
CA ASN A 88 16.69 -13.00 3.17
C ASN A 88 15.31 -13.47 2.66
N GLU A 89 14.22 -12.85 3.13
CA GLU A 89 12.85 -13.08 2.64
C GLU A 89 12.61 -12.27 1.37
N ILE A 90 13.07 -11.01 1.33
CA ILE A 90 13.05 -10.17 0.12
C ILE A 90 13.77 -10.85 -1.04
N GLY A 91 14.92 -11.47 -0.80
CA GLY A 91 15.68 -12.18 -1.83
C GLY A 91 14.97 -13.41 -2.43
N LYS A 92 13.86 -13.86 -1.83
CA LYS A 92 13.04 -14.97 -2.33
C LYS A 92 11.82 -14.49 -3.12
N LEU A 93 11.61 -13.18 -3.23
CA LEU A 93 10.49 -12.60 -3.96
C LEU A 93 10.79 -12.58 -5.46
N ASN A 94 9.86 -13.03 -6.30
CA ASN A 94 10.06 -13.14 -7.75
C ASN A 94 9.48 -11.96 -8.54
N TYR A 95 9.14 -10.84 -7.86
CA TYR A 95 8.43 -9.72 -8.48
C TYR A 95 9.13 -9.16 -9.72
N VAL A 96 10.46 -9.03 -9.69
CA VAL A 96 11.22 -8.51 -10.84
C VAL A 96 11.01 -9.38 -12.08
N THR A 97 11.00 -10.70 -11.93
CA THR A 97 10.81 -11.66 -13.03
C THR A 97 9.35 -11.70 -13.48
N GLU A 98 8.40 -11.80 -12.56
CA GLU A 98 6.97 -11.89 -12.92
C GLU A 98 6.44 -10.59 -13.54
N LEU A 99 6.98 -9.43 -13.14
CA LEU A 99 6.70 -8.14 -13.78
C LEU A 99 7.48 -7.92 -15.08
N LYS A 100 8.36 -8.85 -15.50
CA LYS A 100 9.27 -8.70 -16.65
C LYS A 100 10.07 -7.40 -16.60
N ALA A 101 10.55 -7.09 -15.40
CA ALA A 101 11.17 -5.82 -15.01
C ALA A 101 12.67 -5.99 -14.70
N GLU A 102 13.36 -6.89 -15.39
CA GLU A 102 14.77 -7.23 -15.16
C GLU A 102 15.68 -5.98 -15.26
N LYS A 103 15.36 -5.06 -16.17
CA LYS A 103 16.04 -3.77 -16.32
C LYS A 103 15.94 -2.88 -15.08
N SER A 104 14.94 -3.12 -14.23
CA SER A 104 14.67 -2.38 -13.00
C SER A 104 15.03 -3.19 -11.74
N ASN A 105 15.74 -4.31 -11.87
CA ASN A 105 16.21 -5.09 -10.71
C ASN A 105 17.05 -4.23 -9.75
N THR A 106 17.93 -3.37 -10.28
CA THR A 106 18.74 -2.47 -9.46
C THR A 106 17.90 -1.48 -8.66
N VAL A 107 16.75 -1.05 -9.21
CA VAL A 107 15.80 -0.20 -8.49
C VAL A 107 15.10 -0.99 -7.39
N PHE A 108 14.66 -2.22 -7.66
CA PHE A 108 14.06 -3.09 -6.64
C PHE A 108 15.02 -3.30 -5.46
N GLN A 109 16.30 -3.59 -5.73
CA GLN A 109 17.34 -3.70 -4.70
C GLN A 109 17.54 -2.36 -3.96
N LYS A 110 17.56 -1.24 -4.67
CA LYS A 110 17.71 0.10 -4.07
C LYS A 110 16.55 0.43 -3.12
N ILE A 111 15.31 0.11 -3.48
CA ILE A 111 14.12 0.29 -2.62
C ILE A 111 14.30 -0.42 -1.26
N HIS A 112 14.87 -1.63 -1.27
CA HIS A 112 15.05 -2.42 -0.06
C HIS A 112 16.31 -2.03 0.73
N ASN A 113 17.38 -1.63 0.06
CA ASN A 113 18.67 -1.30 0.70
C ASN A 113 18.77 0.14 1.22
N THR A 114 17.85 1.04 0.87
CA THR A 114 17.80 2.37 1.47
C THR A 114 17.51 2.30 2.96
N SER A 115 18.15 3.18 3.74
CA SER A 115 17.92 3.24 5.17
C SER A 115 16.53 3.77 5.52
N TRP A 116 16.01 3.31 6.64
CA TRP A 116 14.79 3.82 7.28
C TRP A 116 15.03 5.24 7.84
N GLU A 117 13.93 5.94 8.11
CA GLU A 117 13.84 7.30 8.67
C GLU A 117 14.42 8.43 7.82
N LYS A 118 14.94 8.11 6.62
CA LYS A 118 15.55 9.08 5.71
C LYS A 118 14.88 9.05 4.35
N LYS A 119 14.80 10.23 3.71
CA LYS A 119 14.34 10.37 2.33
C LYS A 119 15.50 10.11 1.38
N HIS A 120 15.29 9.26 0.39
CA HIS A 120 16.28 8.88 -0.61
C HIS A 120 15.77 9.11 -2.03
N GLN A 121 16.64 9.60 -2.92
CA GLN A 121 16.33 9.68 -4.34
C GLN A 121 16.51 8.30 -5.00
N ILE A 122 15.43 7.72 -5.53
CA ILE A 122 15.47 6.42 -6.23
C ILE A 122 15.82 6.61 -7.70
N SER A 123 15.11 7.51 -8.39
CA SER A 123 15.38 7.96 -9.78
C SER A 123 15.06 9.45 -9.90
N LYS A 124 15.27 10.09 -11.07
CA LYS A 124 14.98 11.53 -11.28
C LYS A 124 13.57 11.96 -10.84
N LYS A 125 12.56 11.08 -10.97
CA LYS A 125 11.16 11.37 -10.67
C LYS A 125 10.62 10.62 -9.45
N PHE A 126 11.46 9.91 -8.70
CA PHE A 126 10.98 9.06 -7.61
C PHE A 126 11.85 9.22 -6.37
N THR A 127 11.23 9.59 -5.26
CA THR A 127 11.84 9.59 -3.93
C THR A 127 11.11 8.64 -3.01
N LEU A 128 11.85 8.03 -2.08
CA LEU A 128 11.33 7.08 -1.11
C LEU A 128 11.80 7.46 0.29
N LYS A 129 10.85 7.56 1.22
CA LYS A 129 11.08 7.51 2.67
C LYS A 129 10.42 6.25 3.20
N LYS A 130 11.11 5.51 4.06
CA LYS A 130 10.54 4.39 4.79
C LYS A 130 10.61 4.72 6.27
N GLU A 131 9.54 4.51 7.03
CA GLU A 131 9.50 4.76 8.46
C GLU A 131 9.05 3.53 9.23
N GLN A 132 9.84 3.16 10.24
CA GLN A 132 9.57 2.01 11.09
C GLN A 132 8.80 2.46 12.32
N LYS A 133 7.49 2.61 12.16
CA LYS A 133 6.57 3.04 13.22
C LYS A 133 5.23 2.32 13.13
N PHE A 134 4.48 2.38 14.23
CA PHE A 134 3.10 1.90 14.24
C PHE A 134 2.18 2.89 13.52
N PHE A 135 1.03 2.42 13.03
CA PHE A 135 0.10 3.28 12.29
C PHE A 135 -0.56 4.32 13.20
N GLU A 136 -0.66 4.02 14.50
CA GLU A 136 -1.10 4.95 15.55
C GLU A 136 -0.14 6.13 15.74
N ASP A 137 1.12 5.99 15.34
CA ASP A 137 2.14 7.04 15.49
C ASP A 137 2.21 7.98 14.28
N ILE A 138 1.35 7.76 13.27
CA ILE A 138 1.18 8.67 12.13
C ILE A 138 0.52 9.96 12.65
N ASN A 139 1.17 11.08 12.38
CA ASN A 139 0.81 12.42 12.86
C ASN A 139 0.93 13.50 11.77
N GLU A 140 1.19 13.08 10.54
CA GLU A 140 1.20 13.93 9.36
C GLU A 140 -0.19 14.54 9.13
N SER A 141 -0.23 15.82 8.71
CA SER A 141 -1.46 16.53 8.36
C SER A 141 -1.30 17.19 7.00
N ASP A 142 -2.26 16.96 6.10
CA ASP A 142 -2.31 17.54 4.75
C ASP A 142 -1.04 17.35 3.91
N VAL A 143 -0.42 16.18 4.02
CA VAL A 143 0.85 15.84 3.32
C VAL A 143 0.60 15.05 2.04
N PHE A 144 -0.35 14.11 2.07
CA PHE A 144 -0.49 13.09 1.04
C PHE A 144 -1.64 13.36 0.10
N ASP A 145 -1.45 13.02 -1.17
CA ASP A 145 -2.47 13.07 -2.20
C ASP A 145 -3.19 11.72 -2.33
N LEU A 146 -2.48 10.63 -2.00
CA LEU A 146 -2.94 9.26 -2.14
C LEU A 146 -2.43 8.40 -0.97
N ILE A 147 -3.33 7.61 -0.38
CA ILE A 147 -3.01 6.56 0.59
C ILE A 147 -3.30 5.19 -0.02
N TYR A 148 -2.30 4.32 -0.02
CA TYR A 148 -2.46 2.89 -0.16
C TYR A 148 -2.63 2.28 1.22
N PHE A 149 -3.86 1.90 1.56
CA PHE A 149 -4.15 1.28 2.84
C PHE A 149 -4.09 -0.24 2.70
N ASP A 150 -2.90 -0.80 2.91
CA ASP A 150 -2.56 -2.21 2.67
C ASP A 150 -2.15 -2.94 3.96
N ALA A 151 -2.91 -2.70 5.02
CA ALA A 151 -2.76 -3.42 6.27
C ALA A 151 -3.26 -4.87 6.15
N PHE A 152 -2.80 -5.76 7.04
CA PHE A 152 -3.43 -7.08 7.18
C PHE A 152 -4.91 -6.96 7.55
N GLY A 153 -5.72 -7.90 7.07
CA GLY A 153 -7.17 -7.79 7.14
C GLY A 153 -7.70 -7.72 8.57
N ALA A 154 -8.84 -7.04 8.75
CA ALA A 154 -9.46 -6.81 10.06
C ALA A 154 -9.88 -8.08 10.83
N ARG A 155 -9.70 -9.28 10.24
CA ARG A 155 -9.88 -10.55 10.95
C ARG A 155 -8.71 -10.81 11.90
N VAL A 156 -7.49 -10.50 11.46
CA VAL A 156 -6.26 -10.79 12.20
C VAL A 156 -5.78 -9.56 12.96
N GLN A 157 -6.02 -8.36 12.43
CA GLN A 157 -5.61 -7.10 13.04
C GLN A 157 -6.75 -6.08 13.05
N PRO A 158 -7.87 -6.33 13.76
CA PRO A 158 -9.03 -5.44 13.79
C PRO A 158 -8.70 -4.01 14.28
N GLU A 159 -7.69 -3.86 15.13
CA GLU A 159 -7.22 -2.59 15.69
C GLU A 159 -6.82 -1.57 14.62
N LEU A 160 -6.28 -2.06 13.49
CA LEU A 160 -5.85 -1.23 12.36
C LEU A 160 -7.02 -0.69 11.52
N TRP A 161 -8.24 -1.22 11.71
CA TRP A 161 -9.42 -0.86 10.91
C TRP A 161 -10.45 -0.07 11.70
N THR A 162 -9.98 0.66 12.71
CA THR A 162 -10.80 1.47 13.62
C THR A 162 -10.98 2.89 13.08
N GLU A 163 -11.99 3.58 13.60
CA GLU A 163 -12.23 5.00 13.30
C GLU A 163 -11.00 5.86 13.63
N ASN A 164 -10.31 5.57 14.74
CA ASN A 164 -9.12 6.33 15.15
C ASN A 164 -7.99 6.25 14.11
N ILE A 165 -7.76 5.08 13.53
CA ILE A 165 -6.77 4.92 12.45
C ILE A 165 -7.23 5.65 11.19
N PHE A 166 -8.50 5.52 10.80
CA PHE A 166 -9.00 6.24 9.62
C PHE A 166 -9.01 7.75 9.81
N LYS A 167 -9.20 8.25 11.03
CA LYS A 167 -9.09 9.68 11.34
C LYS A 167 -7.67 10.20 11.09
N LYS A 168 -6.64 9.44 11.48
CA LYS A 168 -5.24 9.76 11.14
C LYS A 168 -5.02 9.78 9.63
N MET A 169 -5.60 8.83 8.89
CA MET A 169 -5.51 8.82 7.43
C MET A 169 -6.21 10.03 6.80
N PHE A 170 -7.35 10.44 7.36
CA PHE A 170 -8.09 11.61 6.93
C PHE A 170 -7.30 12.90 7.18
N GLU A 171 -6.66 13.02 8.35
CA GLU A 171 -5.80 14.15 8.70
C GLU A 171 -4.57 14.20 7.77
N ALA A 172 -3.92 13.06 7.51
CA ALA A 172 -2.72 12.96 6.68
C ALA A 172 -2.95 13.30 5.20
N LEU A 173 -4.15 13.06 4.66
CA LEU A 173 -4.51 13.43 3.30
C LEU A 173 -4.72 14.94 3.17
N LYS A 174 -4.26 15.52 2.06
CA LYS A 174 -4.67 16.85 1.59
C LYS A 174 -6.16 16.84 1.23
N ASN A 175 -6.79 18.01 1.19
CA ASN A 175 -8.15 18.12 0.65
C ASN A 175 -8.21 17.53 -0.78
N LYS A 176 -9.29 16.79 -1.07
CA LYS A 176 -9.48 15.98 -2.29
C LYS A 176 -8.51 14.80 -2.44
N GLY A 177 -7.74 14.50 -1.40
CA GLY A 177 -6.88 13.33 -1.32
C GLY A 177 -7.68 12.03 -1.25
N VAL A 178 -7.08 10.96 -1.76
CA VAL A 178 -7.74 9.66 -1.96
C VAL A 178 -7.10 8.59 -1.08
N LEU A 179 -7.90 7.69 -0.52
CA LEU A 179 -7.45 6.44 0.07
C LEU A 179 -8.07 5.26 -0.70
N VAL A 180 -7.27 4.24 -1.00
CA VAL A 180 -7.74 2.98 -1.59
C VAL A 180 -7.30 1.78 -0.75
N THR A 181 -8.16 0.77 -0.68
CA THR A 181 -7.86 -0.49 0.02
C THR A 181 -8.60 -1.66 -0.62
N TYR A 182 -8.02 -2.85 -0.56
CA TYR A 182 -8.66 -4.07 -1.02
C TYR A 182 -9.88 -4.46 -0.17
N SER A 183 -9.96 -3.96 1.08
CA SER A 183 -11.00 -4.37 2.03
C SER A 183 -12.34 -3.71 1.70
N ALA A 184 -13.43 -4.48 1.76
CA ALA A 184 -14.80 -3.99 1.63
C ALA A 184 -15.70 -4.35 2.81
N LYS A 185 -15.12 -4.64 3.99
CA LYS A 185 -15.90 -4.96 5.19
C LYS A 185 -16.82 -3.80 5.57
N GLY A 186 -18.04 -4.12 5.97
CA GLY A 186 -19.03 -3.11 6.40
C GLY A 186 -18.55 -2.29 7.60
N SER A 187 -17.79 -2.89 8.53
CA SER A 187 -17.17 -2.18 9.66
C SER A 187 -16.13 -1.16 9.19
N THR A 188 -15.23 -1.55 8.27
CA THR A 188 -14.24 -0.66 7.65
C THR A 188 -14.92 0.54 6.99
N ARG A 189 -15.95 0.30 6.17
CA ARG A 189 -16.69 1.39 5.52
C ARG A 189 -17.30 2.36 6.53
N ARG A 190 -17.94 1.85 7.59
CA ARG A 190 -18.53 2.70 8.64
C ARG A 190 -17.46 3.51 9.36
N ALA A 191 -16.34 2.89 9.72
CA ALA A 191 -15.22 3.58 10.39
C ALA A 191 -14.64 4.71 9.51
N MET A 192 -14.47 4.49 8.21
CA MET A 192 -14.06 5.55 7.27
C MET A 192 -15.08 6.69 7.18
N ILE A 193 -16.37 6.38 7.13
CA ILE A 193 -17.43 7.41 7.10
C ILE A 193 -17.43 8.23 8.38
N THR A 194 -17.34 7.57 9.56
CA THR A 194 -17.29 8.29 10.84
C THR A 194 -16.04 9.16 10.95
N ALA A 195 -14.91 8.72 10.40
CA ALA A 195 -13.69 9.51 10.31
C ALA A 195 -13.80 10.74 9.35
N GLY A 196 -14.89 10.88 8.59
CA GLY A 196 -15.16 12.03 7.72
C GLY A 196 -15.01 11.76 6.22
N PHE A 197 -14.65 10.54 5.80
CA PHE A 197 -14.48 10.24 4.39
C PHE A 197 -15.82 10.13 3.64
N LYS A 198 -15.83 10.60 2.38
CA LYS A 198 -16.80 10.13 1.39
C LYS A 198 -16.32 8.79 0.84
N VAL A 199 -17.08 7.72 1.05
CA VAL A 199 -16.68 6.34 0.69
C VAL A 199 -17.56 5.76 -0.40
N GLU A 200 -16.93 5.20 -1.43
CA GLU A 200 -17.58 4.43 -2.49
C GLU A 200 -17.10 2.98 -2.53
N ARG A 201 -17.93 2.11 -3.10
CA ARG A 201 -17.60 0.72 -3.38
C ARG A 201 -17.27 0.56 -4.85
N LEU A 202 -16.20 -0.16 -5.15
CA LEU A 202 -15.76 -0.46 -6.49
C LEU A 202 -15.69 -1.98 -6.68
N PRO A 203 -15.73 -2.49 -7.92
CA PRO A 203 -15.43 -3.89 -8.19
C PRO A 203 -14.09 -4.29 -7.56
N GLY A 204 -14.03 -5.45 -6.92
CA GLY A 204 -12.82 -5.93 -6.25
C GLY A 204 -11.79 -6.56 -7.20
N PRO A 205 -10.54 -6.77 -6.73
CA PRO A 205 -9.54 -7.58 -7.43
C PRO A 205 -9.96 -9.06 -7.49
N PRO A 206 -9.25 -9.91 -8.28
CA PRO A 206 -9.50 -11.35 -8.32
C PRO A 206 -9.62 -11.98 -6.92
N GLY A 207 -10.71 -12.72 -6.71
CA GLY A 207 -11.04 -13.33 -5.42
C GLY A 207 -11.82 -12.44 -4.43
N LYS A 208 -12.06 -11.16 -4.76
CA LYS A 208 -12.86 -10.23 -3.93
C LYS A 208 -13.98 -9.60 -4.76
N ARG A 209 -15.18 -9.49 -4.18
CA ARG A 209 -16.35 -8.91 -4.87
C ARG A 209 -16.26 -7.39 -4.99
N GLU A 210 -15.85 -6.75 -3.90
CA GLU A 210 -15.81 -5.30 -3.77
C GLU A 210 -14.47 -4.89 -3.15
N MET A 211 -14.08 -3.64 -3.40
CA MET A 211 -13.04 -2.90 -2.68
C MET A 211 -13.59 -1.51 -2.31
N LEU A 212 -12.84 -0.74 -1.51
CA LEU A 212 -13.23 0.61 -1.11
C LEU A 212 -12.27 1.67 -1.63
N ARG A 213 -12.86 2.80 -2.02
CA ARG A 213 -12.17 4.07 -2.22
C ARG A 213 -12.82 5.14 -1.35
N ALA A 214 -12.00 5.95 -0.72
CA ALA A 214 -12.41 7.02 0.18
C ALA A 214 -11.76 8.33 -0.25
N ILE A 215 -12.49 9.44 -0.14
CA ILE A 215 -12.02 10.77 -0.55
C ILE A 215 -12.20 11.73 0.62
N LYS A 216 -11.14 12.48 0.96
CA LYS A 216 -11.22 13.63 1.87
C LYS A 216 -11.88 14.77 1.13
N ASN A 217 -13.01 15.26 1.62
CA ASN A 217 -13.64 16.46 1.08
C ASN A 217 -14.06 17.36 2.24
N THR A 218 -13.34 18.46 2.43
CA THR A 218 -13.62 19.45 3.48
C THR A 218 -14.41 20.65 2.95
N ASP A 219 -14.81 20.65 1.68
CA ASP A 219 -15.56 21.74 1.04
C ASP A 219 -17.08 21.64 1.30
N LEU A 220 -17.50 21.01 2.41
CA LEU A 220 -18.91 20.80 2.79
C LEU A 220 -19.37 21.79 3.87
#